data_AF-A0A395H5J0-F1
#
_entry.id   AF-A0A395H5J0-F1
#
_cell.length_a   1.000
_cell.length_b   1.000
_cell.length_c   1.000
_cell.angle_alpha   90.00
_cell.angle_beta   90.00
_cell.angle_gamma   90.00
#
_symmetry.space_group_name_H-M   'P 1'
#
loop_
_entity.id
_entity.type
_entity.pdbx_description
1 polymer ?
#
loop_
_entity_poly.entity_id
_entity_poly.type
_entity_poly.pdbx_seq_one_letter_code
_entity_poly.pdbx_strand_id
1 'polypeptide(L)'
;MEHVCFSAFDPIFLLYHTTLDQLWPQWQFRDVSRLTAMGGPLVAPAVMLGEAQPSFLGVDVFVPYFGDNGNTTTLNHRMWMAGIVENITVADAMSVEIEGMCIQYV
;
A
#
# COMPACT_ATOMS: atom_id res chain seq x y z
N MET A 1 3.62 8.50 -18.06
CA MET A 1 3.95 8.39 -16.62
C MET A 1 5.46 8.61 -16.41
N GLU A 2 5.89 9.88 -16.36
CA GLU A 2 7.33 10.24 -16.23
C GLU A 2 7.68 10.77 -14.83
N HIS A 3 6.66 11.12 -14.03
CA HIS A 3 6.80 11.59 -12.65
C HIS A 3 5.94 10.75 -11.71
N VAL A 4 6.53 10.28 -10.60
CA VAL A 4 5.87 9.41 -9.62
C VAL A 4 4.73 10.13 -8.91
N CYS A 5 4.93 11.37 -8.45
CA CYS A 5 3.89 12.15 -7.75
C CYS A 5 2.62 12.40 -8.58
N PHE A 6 2.75 12.40 -9.91
CA PHE A 6 1.65 12.73 -10.82
C PHE A 6 1.15 11.53 -11.61
N SER A 7 1.65 10.34 -11.33
CA SER A 7 1.28 9.13 -12.07
C SER A 7 -0.22 8.88 -12.02
N ALA A 8 -0.85 9.12 -10.86
CA ALA A 8 -2.29 8.91 -10.66
C ALA A 8 -3.21 9.85 -11.47
N PHE A 9 -2.68 10.93 -12.07
CA PHE A 9 -3.47 11.82 -12.94
C PHE A 9 -3.59 11.28 -14.38
N ASP A 10 -2.80 10.28 -14.75
CA ASP A 10 -2.93 9.57 -16.02
C ASP A 10 -3.94 8.42 -15.85
N PRO A 11 -5.05 8.35 -16.62
CA PRO A 11 -6.04 7.29 -16.46
C PRO A 11 -5.48 5.89 -16.69
N ILE A 12 -4.36 5.74 -17.42
CA ILE A 12 -3.69 4.44 -17.60
C ILE A 12 -3.15 3.91 -16.25
N PHE A 13 -2.90 4.77 -15.27
CA PHE A 13 -2.48 4.37 -13.92
C PHE A 13 -3.37 3.31 -13.31
N LEU A 14 -4.70 3.47 -13.42
CA LEU A 14 -5.64 2.52 -12.84
C LEU A 14 -5.54 1.15 -13.50
N LEU A 15 -5.45 1.10 -14.85
CA LEU A 15 -5.29 -0.17 -15.59
C LEU A 15 -3.96 -0.86 -15.28
N TYR A 16 -2.90 -0.08 -15.13
CA TYR A 16 -1.59 -0.60 -14.78
C TYR A 16 -1.59 -1.19 -13.36
N HIS A 17 -2.14 -0.47 -12.38
CA HIS A 17 -2.18 -0.93 -10.99
C HIS A 17 -3.18 -2.07 -10.75
N THR A 18 -4.29 -2.16 -11.48
CA THR A 18 -5.17 -3.35 -11.40
C THR A 18 -4.51 -4.59 -12.00
N THR A 19 -3.60 -4.44 -12.97
CA THR A 19 -2.81 -5.57 -13.47
C THR A 19 -1.85 -6.08 -12.39
N LEU A 20 -1.23 -5.18 -11.62
CA LEU A 20 -0.39 -5.56 -10.48
C LEU A 20 -1.22 -6.21 -9.36
N ASP A 21 -2.38 -5.65 -9.05
CA ASP A 21 -3.32 -6.16 -8.05
C ASP A 21 -3.97 -7.49 -8.48
N GLN A 22 -3.95 -7.84 -9.77
CA GLN A 22 -4.29 -9.19 -10.24
C GLN A 22 -3.13 -10.18 -10.02
N LEU A 23 -1.90 -9.76 -10.31
CA LEU A 23 -0.72 -10.63 -10.21
C LEU A 23 -0.37 -10.99 -8.76
N TRP A 24 -0.63 -10.07 -7.81
CA TRP A 24 -0.27 -10.29 -6.42
C TRP A 24 -1.09 -11.40 -5.73
N PRO A 25 -2.43 -11.44 -5.81
CA PRO A 25 -3.23 -12.57 -5.34
C PRO A 25 -2.85 -13.87 -6.05
N GLN A 26 -2.58 -13.85 -7.35
CA GLN A 26 -2.09 -15.05 -8.06
C GLN A 26 -0.77 -15.57 -7.46
N TRP A 27 0.10 -14.68 -6.99
CA TRP A 27 1.32 -15.06 -6.27
C TRP A 27 1.00 -15.58 -4.85
N GLN A 28 0.06 -14.95 -4.13
CA GLN A 28 -0.36 -15.37 -2.80
C GLN A 28 -1.02 -16.75 -2.80
N PHE A 29 -1.92 -17.03 -3.74
CA PHE A 29 -2.64 -18.32 -3.81
C PHE A 29 -1.75 -19.53 -4.11
N ARG A 30 -0.49 -19.33 -4.51
CA ARG A 30 0.46 -20.44 -4.68
C ARG A 30 0.93 -21.03 -3.35
N ASP A 31 0.84 -20.29 -2.25
CA ASP A 31 1.27 -20.75 -0.93
C ASP A 31 0.57 -19.93 0.17
N VAL A 32 -0.15 -20.61 1.07
CA VAL A 32 -0.89 -19.99 2.18
C VAL A 32 0.01 -19.14 3.11
N SER A 33 1.30 -19.43 3.19
CA SER A 33 2.26 -18.62 3.97
C SER A 33 2.40 -17.20 3.42
N ARG A 34 2.07 -16.98 2.14
CA ARG A 34 2.18 -15.69 1.45
C ARG A 34 1.07 -14.72 1.77
N LEU A 35 -0.03 -15.19 2.34
CA LEU A 35 -1.14 -14.34 2.75
C LEU A 35 -0.71 -13.29 3.79
N THR A 36 0.32 -13.58 4.58
CA THR A 36 0.87 -12.66 5.58
C THR A 36 2.33 -12.30 5.30
N ALA A 37 2.85 -12.67 4.11
CA ALA A 37 4.23 -12.38 3.75
C ALA A 37 4.37 -10.90 3.40
N MET A 38 5.02 -10.16 4.29
CA MET A 38 5.27 -8.74 4.15
C MET A 38 6.58 -8.36 4.85
N GLY A 39 7.07 -7.16 4.56
CA GLY A 39 8.24 -6.58 5.22
C GLY A 39 8.66 -5.29 4.55
N GLY A 40 9.78 -4.74 5.02
CA GLY A 40 10.30 -3.45 4.56
C GLY A 40 10.21 -2.37 5.63
N PRO A 41 10.92 -1.26 5.43
CA PRO A 41 10.92 -0.16 6.39
C PRO A 41 9.56 0.56 6.40
N LEU A 42 9.20 1.07 7.56
CA LEU A 42 7.98 1.86 7.77
C LEU A 42 7.94 3.13 6.89
N VAL A 43 9.12 3.71 6.66
CA VAL A 43 9.32 4.91 5.87
C VAL A 43 10.29 4.59 4.74
N ALA A 44 9.91 4.95 3.52
CA ALA A 44 10.77 4.76 2.35
C ALA A 44 12.09 5.55 2.49
N PRO A 45 13.22 5.04 1.96
CA PRO A 45 14.47 5.77 1.95
C PRO A 45 14.34 7.14 1.28
N ALA A 46 15.07 8.14 1.80
CA ALA A 46 14.95 9.55 1.40
C ALA A 46 15.04 9.80 -0.11
N VAL A 47 15.80 8.99 -0.86
CA VAL A 47 15.93 9.10 -2.32
C VAL A 47 14.59 8.85 -3.03
N MET A 48 13.85 7.83 -2.62
CA MET A 48 12.53 7.51 -3.21
C MET A 48 11.47 8.48 -2.71
N LEU A 49 11.56 8.87 -1.44
CA LEU A 49 10.59 9.74 -0.79
C LEU A 49 10.64 11.18 -1.32
N GLY A 50 11.84 11.71 -1.56
CA GLY A 50 12.04 13.07 -2.06
C GLY A 50 11.53 13.29 -3.49
N GLU A 51 11.41 12.22 -4.29
CA GLU A 51 10.86 12.26 -5.64
C GLU A 51 9.37 11.90 -5.72
N ALA A 52 8.83 11.18 -4.72
CA ALA A 52 7.50 10.58 -4.76
C ALA A 52 6.46 11.19 -3.81
N GLN A 53 6.86 11.92 -2.76
CA GLN A 53 5.92 12.60 -1.88
C GLN A 53 6.10 14.13 -1.94
N PRO A 54 5.01 14.90 -2.08
CA PRO A 54 5.07 16.33 -1.88
C PRO A 54 5.50 16.62 -0.44
N SER A 55 6.55 17.43 -0.29
CA SER A 55 7.29 17.71 0.95
C SER A 55 6.54 18.53 2.01
N PHE A 56 5.21 18.61 1.92
CA PHE A 56 4.43 19.54 2.75
C PHE A 56 4.41 19.15 4.23
N LEU A 57 4.69 17.89 4.57
CA LEU A 57 4.87 17.38 5.94
C LEU A 57 6.02 16.36 5.99
N GLY A 58 6.84 16.43 7.05
CA GLY A 58 7.86 15.41 7.33
C GLY A 58 7.23 14.06 7.67
N VAL A 59 7.90 12.97 7.30
CA VAL A 59 7.45 11.58 7.56
C VAL A 59 7.19 11.29 9.03
N ASP A 60 7.96 11.93 9.89
CA ASP A 60 7.90 11.90 11.34
C ASP A 60 6.53 12.36 11.89
N VAL A 61 5.77 13.16 11.13
CA VAL A 61 4.38 13.51 11.48
C VAL A 61 3.44 12.32 11.33
N PHE A 62 3.72 11.40 10.41
CA PHE A 62 2.83 10.27 10.09
C PHE A 62 3.17 9.00 10.89
N VAL A 63 4.45 8.81 11.26
CA VAL A 63 4.93 7.62 11.98
C VAL A 63 4.08 7.25 13.21
N PRO A 64 3.65 8.20 14.08
CA PRO A 64 2.83 7.87 15.25
C PRO A 64 1.45 7.27 14.90
N TYR A 65 0.95 7.49 13.68
CA TYR A 65 -0.39 7.06 13.25
C TYR A 65 -0.39 5.68 12.58
N PHE A 66 0.77 5.18 12.19
CA PHE A 66 0.89 3.87 11.53
C PHE A 66 0.59 2.71 12.48
N GLY A 67 0.75 2.85 13.79
CA GLY A 67 0.40 1.79 14.74
C GLY A 67 1.38 0.60 14.78
N ASP A 68 2.54 0.73 14.14
CA ASP A 68 3.64 -0.23 14.24
C ASP A 68 4.56 0.07 15.43
N ASN A 69 4.99 -0.99 16.13
CA ASN A 69 6.02 -0.91 17.16
C ASN A 69 7.40 -1.16 16.54
N GLY A 70 7.95 -0.18 15.84
CA GLY A 70 9.32 -0.23 15.32
C GLY A 70 9.51 0.44 13.96
N ASN A 71 10.61 0.08 13.28
CA ASN A 71 10.99 0.64 11.97
C ASN A 71 10.56 -0.23 10.79
N THR A 72 9.81 -1.31 11.03
CA THR A 72 9.39 -2.27 10.01
C THR A 72 7.87 -2.33 10.00
N THR A 73 7.30 -2.32 8.79
CA THR A 73 5.85 -2.42 8.59
C THR A 73 5.34 -3.76 9.12
N THR A 74 4.23 -3.74 9.86
CA THR A 74 3.56 -4.97 10.33
C THR A 74 2.13 -5.06 9.82
N LEU A 75 1.46 -6.19 10.04
CA LEU A 75 0.05 -6.37 9.70
C LEU A 75 -0.88 -5.35 10.37
N ASN A 76 -0.47 -4.79 11.52
CA ASN A 76 -1.23 -3.76 12.25
C ASN A 76 -1.01 -2.34 11.68
N HIS A 77 -0.14 -2.19 10.68
CA HIS A 77 0.13 -0.92 10.04
C HIS A 77 -1.16 -0.31 9.48
N ARG A 78 -1.51 0.91 9.92
CA ARG A 78 -2.67 1.66 9.45
C ARG A 78 -2.29 2.50 8.24
N MET A 79 -2.92 2.21 7.11
CA MET A 79 -2.77 2.98 5.89
C MET A 79 -3.67 4.21 5.96
N TRP A 80 -3.06 5.39 5.90
CA TRP A 80 -3.80 6.64 5.85
C TRP A 80 -4.36 6.89 4.44
N MET A 81 -5.68 6.92 4.33
CA MET A 81 -6.39 7.03 3.04
C MET A 81 -6.74 8.48 2.66
N ALA A 82 -6.19 9.47 3.37
CA ALA A 82 -6.39 10.90 3.14
C ALA A 82 -7.87 11.34 3.02
N GLY A 83 -8.79 10.63 3.68
CA GLY A 83 -10.23 10.92 3.66
C GLY A 83 -10.96 10.47 2.39
N ILE A 84 -10.30 9.73 1.48
CA ILE A 84 -10.94 9.14 0.30
C ILE A 84 -11.85 7.98 0.73
N VAL A 85 -11.33 7.12 1.61
CA VAL A 85 -12.04 6.02 2.28
C VAL A 85 -11.58 5.93 3.73
N GLU A 86 -12.22 5.07 4.52
CA GLU A 86 -11.78 4.80 5.90
C GLU A 86 -10.37 4.19 5.93
N ASN A 87 -9.60 4.49 6.97
CA ASN A 87 -8.28 3.92 7.14
C ASN A 87 -8.40 2.42 7.42
N ILE A 88 -7.66 1.62 6.66
CA ILE A 88 -7.58 0.16 6.81
C ILE A 88 -6.19 -0.25 7.27
N THR A 89 -6.08 -1.46 7.81
CA THR A 89 -4.77 -2.04 8.15
C THR A 89 -4.16 -2.79 6.97
N VAL A 90 -2.86 -3.06 7.01
CA VAL A 90 -2.23 -3.95 6.04
C VAL A 90 -2.87 -5.34 6.08
N ALA A 91 -3.23 -5.86 7.27
CA ALA A 91 -3.96 -7.12 7.39
C ALA A 91 -5.26 -7.14 6.56
N ASP A 92 -6.02 -6.04 6.59
CA ASP A 92 -7.24 -5.92 5.80
C ASP A 92 -6.94 -5.93 4.29
N ALA A 93 -5.83 -5.31 3.88
CA ALA A 93 -5.41 -5.26 2.47
C ALA A 93 -4.81 -6.56 1.93
N MET A 94 -4.44 -7.53 2.78
CA MET A 94 -3.75 -8.76 2.34
C MET A 94 -4.64 -9.73 1.55
N SER A 95 -5.97 -9.53 1.52
CA SER A 95 -6.89 -10.44 0.84
C SER A 95 -7.97 -9.69 0.07
N VAL A 96 -8.23 -10.18 -1.15
CA VAL A 96 -9.31 -9.71 -2.04
C VAL A 96 -10.66 -10.39 -1.76
N GLU A 97 -10.76 -11.14 -0.67
CA GLU A 97 -11.98 -11.86 -0.28
C GLU A 97 -12.59 -11.33 1.03
N ILE A 98 -12.07 -10.21 1.56
CA ILE A 98 -12.62 -9.60 2.78
C ILE A 98 -13.91 -8.83 2.50
N GLU A 99 -14.75 -8.67 3.53
CA GLU A 99 -16.06 -8.01 3.45
C GLU A 99 -16.03 -6.59 2.85
N GLY A 100 -14.87 -5.91 2.89
CA GLY A 100 -14.65 -4.58 2.30
C GLY A 100 -14.11 -4.55 0.85
N MET A 101 -13.62 -5.67 0.31
CA MET A 101 -12.95 -5.75 -0.99
C MET A 101 -13.31 -7.06 -1.71
N CYS A 102 -14.59 -7.35 -1.91
CA CYS A 102 -15.05 -8.59 -2.54
C CYS A 102 -14.86 -8.58 -4.07
N ILE A 103 -13.62 -8.69 -4.56
CA ILE A 103 -13.31 -8.65 -6.00
C ILE A 103 -12.72 -9.98 -6.49
N GLN A 104 -13.06 -10.35 -7.72
CA GLN A 104 -12.47 -11.50 -8.40
C GLN A 104 -11.89 -11.07 -9.75
N TYR A 105 -10.61 -11.39 -9.96
CA TYR A 105 -9.97 -11.24 -11.25
C TYR A 105 -10.25 -12.46 -12.13
N VAL A 106 -10.68 -12.23 -13.37
CA VAL A 106 -10.99 -13.26 -14.38
C VAL A 106 -9.89 -13.34 -15.42
#